data_AF-A0A9Q9RRB5-F1
#
_entry.id   AF-A0A9Q9RRB5-F1
#
_cell.length_a   1.000
_cell.length_b   1.000
_cell.length_c   1.000
_cell.angle_alpha   90.00
_cell.angle_beta   90.00
_cell.angle_gamma   90.00
#
_symmetry.space_group_name_H-M   'P 1'
#
loop_
_entity.id
_entity.type
_entity.pdbx_description
1 polymer ?
#
loop_
_entity_poly.entity_id
_entity_poly.type
_entity_poly.pdbx_seq_one_letter_code
_entity_poly.pdbx_strand_id
1 'polypeptide(L)'
;MPSSTANLSKRGEVFATPTRKMPMLDVVNDLWHPETNPNGCISLGVAENTLMHKELIEHITKNFPIDLGYRVEAKIVGVSFGDIDPFGIETVTAYEKAIQEAERQGIHVKVFLLCNPHNPLAENYRRTTKFLMDHHIPYKEGSNAGLFVWADLFQPVRGQIDVALRSQKEQGEYPDQYLKTLEGRLQETLLKHKIFLAIGADFGSDVPGWFRIVFAHEKTYLTLGLERTVKAIEAFCRALEGDKR
;
A
#
# COMPACT_ATOMS: atom_id res chain seq x y z
N MET A 1 17.80 19.04 42.88
CA MET A 1 16.39 18.94 42.40
C MET A 1 16.35 17.85 41.35
N PRO A 2 15.63 16.74 41.57
CA PRO A 2 15.62 15.60 40.66
C PRO A 2 14.70 15.89 39.46
N SER A 3 15.21 15.85 38.24
CA SER A 3 14.36 15.93 37.04
C SER A 3 13.78 14.55 36.74
N SER A 4 12.46 14.50 36.66
CA SER A 4 11.60 13.33 36.52
C SER A 4 12.00 12.36 35.40
N THR A 5 12.19 11.09 35.78
CA THR A 5 11.79 9.86 35.08
C THR A 5 11.50 9.95 33.58
N ALA A 6 12.47 9.55 32.75
CA ALA A 6 12.20 9.09 31.40
C ALA A 6 11.57 7.68 31.50
N ASN A 7 10.25 7.58 31.31
CA ASN A 7 9.49 6.32 31.33
C ASN A 7 9.73 5.43 30.09
N LEU A 8 10.88 5.55 29.44
CA LEU A 8 11.17 4.80 28.22
C LEU A 8 12.07 3.61 28.54
N SER A 9 11.77 2.48 27.90
CA SER A 9 12.67 1.33 27.94
C SER A 9 14.01 1.68 27.31
N LYS A 10 15.06 0.90 27.59
CA LYS A 10 16.38 1.07 26.95
C LYS A 10 16.32 1.04 25.40
N ARG A 11 15.33 0.33 24.83
CA ARG A 11 15.00 0.38 23.40
C ARG A 11 14.27 1.66 23.00
N GLY A 12 13.36 2.16 23.85
CA GLY A 12 12.62 3.41 23.65
C GLY A 12 13.49 4.66 23.74
N GLU A 13 14.54 4.64 24.57
CA GLU A 13 15.52 5.73 24.66
C GLU A 13 16.28 5.97 23.35
N VAL A 14 16.56 4.91 22.58
CA VAL A 14 17.22 5.00 21.26
C VAL A 14 16.41 5.84 20.26
N PHE A 15 15.08 5.88 20.44
CA PHE A 15 14.16 6.64 19.59
C PHE A 15 13.57 7.88 20.29
N ALA A 16 13.98 8.18 21.52
CA ALA A 16 13.42 9.26 22.33
C ALA A 16 13.80 10.66 21.84
N THR A 17 14.96 10.77 21.19
CA THR A 17 15.44 12.01 20.59
C THR A 17 15.24 11.91 19.08
N PRO A 18 14.50 12.84 18.43
CA PRO A 18 14.25 12.78 17.00
C PRO A 18 15.49 13.25 16.24
N THR A 19 16.55 12.44 16.20
CA THR A 19 17.73 12.71 15.36
C THR A 19 17.43 12.53 13.88
N ARG A 20 16.32 11.88 13.53
CA ARG A 20 15.85 11.70 12.16
C ARG A 20 14.32 11.81 12.14
N LYS A 21 13.76 12.80 11.45
CA LYS A 21 12.34 12.75 11.08
C LYS A 21 12.11 11.45 10.31
N MET A 22 11.14 10.64 10.73
CA MET A 22 10.74 9.49 9.94
C MET A 22 10.23 10.01 8.59
N PRO A 23 10.86 9.63 7.46
CA PRO A 23 10.44 10.11 6.13
C PRO A 23 8.96 9.87 5.87
N MET A 24 8.38 8.85 6.50
CA MET A 24 6.95 8.54 6.47
C MET A 24 6.07 9.73 6.88
N LEU A 25 6.41 10.52 7.90
CA LEU A 25 5.58 11.65 8.33
C LEU A 25 5.56 12.77 7.29
N ASP A 26 6.70 13.03 6.65
CA ASP A 26 6.75 14.02 5.57
C ASP A 26 5.99 13.51 4.33
N VAL A 27 6.02 12.19 4.06
CA VAL A 27 5.23 11.55 2.99
C VAL A 27 3.72 11.65 3.26
N VAL A 28 3.27 11.36 4.49
CA VAL A 28 1.84 11.41 4.87
C VAL A 28 1.27 12.84 4.74
N ASN A 29 2.08 13.86 4.94
CA ASN A 29 1.66 15.27 4.78
C ASN A 29 1.67 15.76 3.31
N ASP A 30 2.25 15.00 2.37
CA ASP A 30 2.35 15.34 0.94
C ASP A 30 1.76 14.22 0.07
N LEU A 31 0.68 13.56 0.49
CA LEU A 31 0.10 12.46 -0.30
C LEU A 31 -0.48 12.95 -1.62
N TRP A 32 -0.27 12.16 -2.67
CA TRP A 32 -0.79 12.39 -3.99
C TRP A 32 -2.33 12.31 -4.03
N HIS A 33 -2.94 13.22 -4.77
CA HIS A 33 -4.36 13.18 -5.12
C HIS A 33 -4.53 13.69 -6.57
N PRO A 34 -5.39 13.07 -7.40
CA PRO A 34 -5.48 13.40 -8.83
C PRO A 34 -5.81 14.87 -9.08
N GLU A 35 -6.68 15.47 -8.25
CA GLU A 35 -7.12 16.86 -8.40
C GLU A 35 -6.39 17.84 -7.47
N THR A 36 -6.33 17.56 -6.17
CA THR A 36 -5.86 18.52 -5.16
C THR A 36 -4.35 18.49 -4.92
N ASN A 37 -3.65 17.38 -5.24
CA ASN A 37 -2.18 17.29 -5.11
C ASN A 37 -1.56 16.34 -6.15
N PRO A 38 -1.56 16.70 -7.45
CA PRO A 38 -1.07 15.81 -8.52
C PRO A 38 0.45 15.58 -8.47
N ASN A 39 1.20 16.42 -7.75
CA ASN A 39 2.65 16.31 -7.57
C ASN A 39 3.05 15.67 -6.24
N GLY A 40 2.07 15.25 -5.44
CA GLY A 40 2.30 14.59 -4.16
C GLY A 40 2.97 13.23 -4.28
N CYS A 41 3.41 12.72 -3.14
CA CYS A 41 4.03 11.42 -2.96
C CYS A 41 2.99 10.29 -2.96
N ILE A 42 3.32 9.19 -3.61
CA ILE A 42 2.59 7.93 -3.48
C ILE A 42 3.24 7.08 -2.39
N SER A 43 2.43 6.58 -1.46
CA SER A 43 2.86 5.68 -0.40
C SER A 43 2.36 4.27 -0.69
N LEU A 44 3.28 3.38 -1.10
CA LEU A 44 3.03 1.94 -1.13
C LEU A 44 3.83 1.21 -0.02
N GLY A 45 4.46 1.96 0.90
CA GLY A 45 5.24 1.41 2.01
C GLY A 45 4.44 1.24 3.30
N VAL A 46 3.34 1.98 3.46
CA VAL A 46 2.44 1.89 4.61
C VAL A 46 1.40 0.80 4.33
N ALA A 47 1.39 -0.25 5.15
CA ALA A 47 0.43 -1.34 5.02
C ALA A 47 -0.94 -0.89 5.52
N GLU A 48 -1.68 -0.22 4.64
CA GLU A 48 -3.05 0.22 4.85
C GLU A 48 -3.93 -0.43 3.79
N ASN A 49 -5.01 -1.07 4.22
CA ASN A 49 -5.97 -1.68 3.31
C ASN A 49 -7.02 -0.68 2.87
N THR A 50 -6.63 0.35 2.11
CA THR A 50 -7.58 1.36 1.64
C THR A 50 -8.71 0.72 0.82
N LEU A 51 -8.43 -0.41 0.15
CA LEU A 51 -9.41 -1.22 -0.58
C LEU A 51 -10.43 -1.94 0.31
N MET A 52 -10.14 -2.14 1.59
CA MET A 52 -11.10 -2.69 2.56
C MET A 52 -11.62 -1.64 3.52
N HIS A 53 -11.24 -0.37 3.41
CA HIS A 53 -11.78 0.66 4.32
C HIS A 53 -13.30 0.68 4.24
N LYS A 54 -13.85 0.60 3.03
CA LYS A 54 -15.29 0.55 2.84
C LYS A 54 -15.89 -0.74 3.38
N GLU A 55 -15.22 -1.88 3.26
CA GLU A 55 -15.65 -3.22 3.69
C GLU A 55 -15.51 -3.43 5.19
N LEU A 56 -14.55 -2.80 5.85
CA LEU A 56 -14.37 -2.82 7.29
C LEU A 56 -15.35 -1.86 7.94
N ILE A 57 -15.53 -0.67 7.34
CA ILE A 57 -16.62 0.23 7.69
C ILE A 57 -17.95 -0.50 7.47
N GLU A 58 -18.19 -1.11 6.31
CA GLU A 58 -19.39 -1.89 6.01
C GLU A 58 -19.50 -3.12 6.90
N HIS A 59 -18.44 -3.86 7.26
CA HIS A 59 -18.53 -5.02 8.14
C HIS A 59 -18.85 -4.60 9.58
N ILE A 60 -18.25 -3.52 10.08
CA ILE A 60 -18.67 -2.85 11.31
C ILE A 60 -20.15 -2.42 11.17
N THR A 61 -20.53 -1.93 9.98
CA THR A 61 -21.89 -1.51 9.62
C THR A 61 -22.80 -2.66 9.13
N LYS A 62 -22.36 -3.93 9.11
CA LYS A 62 -23.05 -5.14 8.57
C LYS A 62 -23.04 -6.27 9.60
N ASN A 63 -22.33 -6.09 10.71
CA ASN A 63 -22.78 -6.55 12.01
C ASN A 63 -23.92 -5.63 12.54
N PHE A 64 -24.31 -4.58 11.81
CA PHE A 64 -25.57 -3.86 12.04
C PHE A 64 -26.82 -4.74 12.10
N PRO A 65 -27.00 -5.94 11.53
CA PRO A 65 -28.19 -6.73 11.82
C PRO A 65 -28.32 -7.08 13.30
N ILE A 66 -27.21 -7.08 14.06
CA ILE A 66 -27.23 -7.06 15.53
C ILE A 66 -27.71 -5.69 16.05
N ASP A 67 -27.31 -4.58 15.44
CA ASP A 67 -27.79 -3.23 15.81
C ASP A 67 -29.19 -2.89 15.25
N LEU A 68 -29.39 -2.73 13.94
CA LEU A 68 -30.66 -2.52 13.27
C LEU A 68 -31.72 -3.61 13.51
N GLY A 69 -31.34 -4.89 13.51
CA GLY A 69 -32.30 -6.00 13.64
C GLY A 69 -32.70 -6.26 15.10
N TYR A 70 -31.72 -6.36 16.01
CA TYR A 70 -31.99 -6.64 17.43
C TYR A 70 -32.10 -5.39 18.34
N ARG A 71 -31.51 -4.23 18.00
CA ARG A 71 -31.64 -2.99 18.80
C ARG A 71 -32.62 -1.96 18.22
N VAL A 72 -32.79 -1.89 16.90
CA VAL A 72 -33.66 -0.90 16.22
C VAL A 72 -34.94 -1.53 15.64
N GLU A 73 -35.06 -2.86 15.69
CA GLU A 73 -36.22 -3.64 15.19
C GLU A 73 -36.60 -3.35 13.72
N ALA A 74 -35.63 -2.92 12.90
CA ALA A 74 -35.85 -2.61 11.51
C ALA A 74 -35.99 -3.88 10.66
N LYS A 75 -37.04 -3.95 9.83
CA LYS A 75 -37.25 -5.04 8.88
C LYS A 75 -36.42 -4.82 7.61
N ILE A 76 -35.47 -5.71 7.36
CA ILE A 76 -34.56 -5.63 6.20
C ILE A 76 -35.21 -6.34 4.99
N VAL A 77 -35.25 -5.66 3.84
CA VAL A 77 -35.68 -6.21 2.55
C VAL A 77 -34.47 -6.31 1.63
N GLY A 78 -34.03 -7.52 1.33
CA GLY A 78 -32.91 -7.77 0.41
C GLY A 78 -33.38 -7.75 -1.05
N VAL A 79 -32.55 -7.21 -1.95
CA VAL A 79 -32.81 -7.20 -3.40
C VAL A 79 -31.78 -8.08 -4.09
N SER A 80 -32.26 -9.03 -4.90
CA SER A 80 -31.42 -9.89 -5.74
C SER A 80 -31.43 -9.38 -7.17
N PHE A 81 -30.25 -9.25 -7.79
CA PHE A 81 -30.10 -8.78 -9.17
C PHE A 81 -30.03 -9.92 -10.20
N GLY A 82 -29.91 -11.18 -9.76
CA GLY A 82 -29.69 -12.31 -10.68
C GLY A 82 -28.42 -12.09 -11.51
N ASP A 83 -28.55 -12.11 -12.84
CA ASP A 83 -27.44 -11.92 -13.79
C ASP A 83 -27.21 -10.44 -14.19
N ILE A 84 -27.96 -9.49 -13.60
CA ILE A 84 -27.83 -8.05 -13.90
C ILE A 84 -26.61 -7.48 -13.17
N ASP A 85 -25.81 -6.67 -13.87
CA ASP A 85 -24.69 -5.94 -13.27
C ASP A 85 -25.19 -5.03 -12.12
N PRO A 86 -24.74 -5.23 -10.87
CA PRO A 86 -25.16 -4.44 -9.72
C PRO A 86 -24.77 -2.94 -9.79
N PHE A 87 -23.97 -2.52 -10.78
CA PHE A 87 -23.64 -1.12 -11.04
C PHE A 87 -24.36 -0.51 -12.24
N GLY A 88 -25.17 -1.30 -12.94
CA GLY A 88 -25.95 -0.88 -14.10
C GLY A 88 -27.21 -0.11 -13.70
N ILE A 89 -27.70 0.74 -14.61
CA ILE A 89 -28.97 1.46 -14.43
C ILE A 89 -30.17 0.50 -14.39
N GLU A 90 -29.99 -0.69 -14.96
CA GLU A 90 -30.95 -1.79 -15.01
C GLU A 90 -31.32 -2.30 -13.60
N THR A 91 -30.46 -2.07 -12.61
CA THR A 91 -30.72 -2.43 -11.20
C THR A 91 -31.87 -1.66 -10.57
N VAL A 92 -32.18 -0.46 -11.08
CA VAL A 92 -33.29 0.38 -10.60
C VAL A 92 -34.61 -0.38 -10.67
N THR A 93 -34.83 -1.16 -11.72
CA THR A 93 -36.04 -1.97 -11.86
C THR A 93 -36.14 -3.07 -10.80
N ALA A 94 -35.03 -3.71 -10.43
CA ALA A 94 -35.02 -4.72 -9.37
C ALA A 94 -35.34 -4.09 -8.01
N TYR A 95 -34.83 -2.88 -7.77
CA TYR A 95 -35.12 -2.08 -6.59
C TYR A 95 -36.59 -1.66 -6.50
N GLU A 96 -37.15 -1.08 -7.57
CA GLU A 96 -38.56 -0.70 -7.63
C GLU A 96 -39.48 -1.90 -7.35
N LYS A 97 -39.16 -3.05 -7.96
CA LYS A 97 -39.93 -4.28 -7.78
C LYS A 97 -39.89 -4.77 -6.32
N ALA A 98 -38.74 -4.68 -5.66
CA ALA A 98 -38.61 -5.05 -4.27
C ALA A 98 -39.36 -4.09 -3.32
N ILE A 99 -39.38 -2.79 -3.62
CA ILE A 99 -40.17 -1.80 -2.85
C ILE A 99 -41.65 -2.12 -2.99
N GLN A 100 -42.13 -2.33 -4.21
CA GLN A 100 -43.55 -2.64 -4.48
C GLN A 100 -43.98 -3.93 -3.78
N GLU A 101 -43.15 -4.97 -3.80
CA GLU A 101 -43.44 -6.23 -3.11
C GLU A 101 -43.44 -6.05 -1.58
N ALA A 102 -42.49 -5.28 -1.05
CA ALA A 102 -42.46 -4.93 0.37
C ALA A 102 -43.74 -4.20 0.78
N GLU A 103 -44.22 -3.23 -0.02
CA GLU A 103 -45.48 -2.52 0.22
C GLU A 103 -46.70 -3.45 0.20
N ARG A 104 -46.75 -4.41 -0.74
CA ARG A 104 -47.82 -5.43 -0.76
C ARG A 104 -47.83 -6.30 0.49
N GLN A 105 -46.67 -6.49 1.11
CA GLN A 105 -46.52 -7.20 2.39
C GLN A 105 -46.73 -6.30 3.62
N GLY A 106 -47.22 -5.07 3.43
CA GLY A 106 -47.45 -4.09 4.49
C GLY A 106 -46.16 -3.47 5.06
N ILE A 107 -45.05 -3.57 4.34
CA ILE A 107 -43.75 -3.01 4.73
C ILE A 107 -43.55 -1.69 3.97
N HIS A 108 -43.58 -0.57 4.68
CA HIS A 108 -43.21 0.72 4.10
C HIS A 108 -41.70 0.93 4.19
N VAL A 109 -41.02 0.88 3.04
CA VAL A 109 -39.57 1.11 2.93
C VAL A 109 -39.29 2.59 3.17
N LYS A 110 -38.49 2.90 4.20
CA LYS A 110 -38.16 4.30 4.59
C LYS A 110 -36.74 4.72 4.20
N VAL A 111 -35.86 3.77 3.93
CA VAL A 111 -34.44 3.98 3.70
C VAL A 111 -33.97 3.04 2.60
N PHE A 112 -33.12 3.55 1.71
CA PHE A 112 -32.41 2.77 0.71
C PHE A 112 -30.94 2.61 1.11
N LEU A 113 -30.42 1.38 1.07
CA LEU A 113 -29.03 1.08 1.39
C LEU A 113 -28.38 0.32 0.22
N LEU A 114 -27.44 0.97 -0.45
CA LEU A 114 -26.71 0.43 -1.60
C LEU A 114 -25.34 -0.08 -1.13
N CYS A 115 -25.13 -1.40 -1.14
CA CYS A 115 -23.84 -2.02 -0.80
C CYS A 115 -23.13 -2.49 -2.09
N ASN A 116 -21.87 -2.09 -2.28
CA ASN A 116 -21.07 -2.45 -3.46
C ASN A 116 -19.99 -3.47 -3.05
N PRO A 117 -20.05 -4.74 -3.51
CA PRO A 117 -19.04 -5.74 -3.18
C PRO A 117 -18.03 -5.89 -4.32
N HIS A 118 -16.80 -5.41 -4.14
CA HIS A 118 -15.68 -5.90 -4.93
C HIS A 118 -14.42 -5.89 -4.06
N ASN A 119 -13.81 -7.06 -3.83
CA ASN A 119 -12.49 -7.15 -3.21
C ASN A 119 -11.43 -7.28 -4.33
N PRO A 120 -10.87 -6.17 -4.85
CA PRO A 120 -9.92 -6.20 -5.95
C PRO A 120 -8.51 -6.65 -5.54
N LEU A 121 -8.28 -7.13 -4.30
CA LEU A 121 -6.94 -7.52 -3.83
C LEU A 121 -6.29 -8.57 -4.74
N ALA A 122 -7.05 -9.55 -5.23
CA ALA A 122 -6.51 -10.55 -6.15
C ALA A 122 -6.10 -9.94 -7.51
N GLU A 123 -6.89 -8.99 -8.01
CA GLU A 123 -6.57 -8.26 -9.24
C GLU A 123 -5.36 -7.35 -9.06
N ASN A 124 -5.28 -6.62 -7.96
CA ASN A 124 -4.13 -5.78 -7.65
C ASN A 124 -2.85 -6.58 -7.38
N TYR A 125 -2.98 -7.75 -6.76
CA TYR A 125 -1.87 -8.69 -6.61
C TYR A 125 -1.37 -9.14 -7.98
N ARG A 126 -2.27 -9.58 -8.87
CA ARG A 126 -1.91 -9.97 -10.26
C ARG A 126 -1.28 -8.82 -11.03
N ARG A 127 -1.84 -7.61 -10.93
CA ARG A 127 -1.31 -6.40 -11.56
C ARG A 127 0.10 -6.09 -11.07
N THR A 128 0.30 -6.11 -9.75
CA THR A 128 1.60 -5.82 -9.13
C THR A 128 2.63 -6.87 -9.53
N THR A 129 2.32 -8.16 -9.35
CA THR A 129 3.25 -9.25 -9.67
C THR A 129 3.58 -9.31 -11.15
N LYS A 130 2.58 -9.14 -12.05
CA LYS A 130 2.83 -9.01 -13.48
C LYS A 130 3.75 -7.83 -13.80
N PHE A 131 3.48 -6.66 -13.22
CA PHE A 131 4.32 -5.48 -13.43
C PHE A 131 5.77 -5.72 -12.99
N LEU A 132 5.98 -6.34 -11.82
CA LEU A 132 7.31 -6.68 -11.33
C LEU A 132 8.04 -7.66 -12.28
N MET A 133 7.33 -8.68 -12.78
CA MET A 133 7.88 -9.63 -13.77
C MET A 133 8.28 -8.92 -15.07
N ASP A 134 7.41 -8.09 -15.62
CA ASP A 134 7.64 -7.36 -16.87
C ASP A 134 8.88 -6.43 -16.77
N HIS A 135 9.18 -5.95 -15.56
CA HIS A 135 10.34 -5.11 -15.25
C HIS A 135 11.55 -5.88 -14.68
N HIS A 136 11.55 -7.21 -14.71
CA HIS A 136 12.63 -8.06 -14.20
C HIS A 136 12.97 -7.82 -12.71
N ILE A 137 11.96 -7.48 -11.91
CA ILE A 137 12.06 -7.31 -10.46
C ILE A 137 11.56 -8.60 -9.80
N PRO A 138 12.43 -9.44 -9.23
CA PRO A 138 12.00 -10.62 -8.49
C PRO A 138 11.16 -10.23 -7.28
N TYR A 139 10.19 -11.06 -6.94
CA TYR A 139 9.43 -10.93 -5.71
C TYR A 139 9.30 -12.28 -5.00
N LYS A 140 8.98 -12.28 -3.70
CA LYS A 140 8.73 -13.51 -2.95
C LYS A 140 7.40 -14.13 -3.37
N GLU A 141 7.48 -15.21 -4.14
CA GLU A 141 6.33 -16.05 -4.49
C GLU A 141 5.86 -16.91 -3.31
N GLY A 142 4.60 -17.37 -3.38
CA GLY A 142 4.01 -18.25 -2.36
C GLY A 142 3.62 -17.57 -1.05
N SER A 143 3.90 -16.27 -0.89
CA SER A 143 3.39 -15.47 0.22
C SER A 143 1.95 -15.02 -0.10
N ASN A 144 0.98 -15.74 0.45
CA ASN A 144 -0.46 -15.48 0.27
C ASN A 144 -1.11 -14.79 1.48
N ALA A 145 -0.29 -14.32 2.43
CA ALA A 145 -0.76 -13.68 3.66
C ALA A 145 -0.28 -12.22 3.70
N GLY A 146 -1.22 -11.28 3.61
CA GLY A 146 -0.95 -9.85 3.72
C GLY A 146 -1.44 -9.04 2.53
N LEU A 147 -1.13 -7.75 2.56
CA LEU A 147 -1.55 -6.74 1.58
C LEU A 147 -0.38 -6.22 0.75
N PHE A 148 0.72 -6.97 0.76
CA PHE A 148 1.99 -6.56 0.21
C PHE A 148 2.76 -7.73 -0.39
N VAL A 149 3.71 -7.38 -1.25
CA VAL A 149 4.73 -8.28 -1.76
C VAL A 149 6.11 -7.76 -1.35
N TRP A 150 7.05 -8.68 -1.18
CA TRP A 150 8.47 -8.37 -1.05
C TRP A 150 9.12 -8.41 -2.42
N ALA A 151 9.76 -7.33 -2.83
CA ALA A 151 10.40 -7.18 -4.14
C ALA A 151 11.89 -6.85 -3.99
N ASP A 152 12.74 -7.49 -4.79
CA ASP A 152 14.17 -7.22 -4.85
C ASP A 152 14.45 -6.14 -5.90
N LEU A 153 14.57 -4.89 -5.44
CA LEU A 153 14.81 -3.74 -6.29
C LEU A 153 16.29 -3.58 -6.70
N PHE A 154 17.19 -4.36 -6.10
CA PHE A 154 18.59 -4.39 -6.52
C PHE A 154 18.79 -5.25 -7.75
N GLN A 155 17.96 -6.27 -7.95
CA GLN A 155 18.18 -7.20 -9.05
C GLN A 155 18.24 -6.56 -10.44
N PRO A 156 17.35 -5.61 -10.82
CA PRO A 156 17.45 -4.94 -12.13
C PRO A 156 18.76 -4.17 -12.36
N VAL A 157 19.43 -3.77 -11.28
CA VAL A 157 20.65 -2.95 -11.29
C VAL A 157 21.85 -3.70 -10.71
N ARG A 158 21.76 -5.04 -10.62
CA ARG A 158 22.76 -5.86 -9.93
C ARG A 158 24.14 -5.74 -10.55
N GLY A 159 24.22 -5.66 -11.87
CA GLY A 159 25.49 -5.48 -12.59
C GLY A 159 26.21 -4.19 -12.18
N GLN A 160 25.49 -3.08 -12.05
CA GLN A 160 26.03 -1.78 -11.61
C GLN A 160 26.45 -1.84 -10.14
N ILE A 161 25.65 -2.47 -9.28
CA ILE A 161 25.99 -2.68 -7.87
C ILE A 161 27.26 -3.50 -7.72
N ASP A 162 27.41 -4.59 -8.48
CA ASP A 162 28.61 -5.44 -8.42
C ASP A 162 29.87 -4.69 -8.91
N VAL A 163 29.74 -3.79 -9.89
CA VAL A 163 30.82 -2.89 -10.32
C VAL A 163 31.21 -1.89 -9.21
N ALA A 164 30.22 -1.29 -8.55
CA ALA A 164 30.45 -0.37 -7.44
C ALA A 164 31.13 -1.07 -6.25
N LEU A 165 30.68 -2.28 -5.91
CA LEU A 165 31.26 -3.11 -4.86
C LEU A 165 32.72 -3.48 -5.12
N ARG A 166 33.10 -3.80 -6.37
CA ARG A 166 34.50 -4.06 -6.72
C ARG A 166 35.39 -2.85 -6.47
N SER A 167 34.92 -1.66 -6.84
CA SER A 167 35.65 -0.40 -6.66
C SER A 167 35.82 -0.04 -5.18
N GLN A 168 34.85 -0.40 -4.32
CA GLN A 168 34.89 -0.15 -2.88
C GLN A 168 35.70 -1.18 -2.09
N LYS A 169 35.79 -2.43 -2.55
CA LYS A 169 36.69 -3.42 -1.94
C LYS A 169 38.15 -2.97 -1.94
N GLU A 170 38.57 -2.20 -2.93
CA GLU A 170 39.91 -1.60 -3.01
C GLU A 170 40.12 -0.51 -1.95
N GLN A 171 39.04 0.08 -1.43
CA GLN A 171 39.04 1.17 -0.44
C GLN A 171 38.85 0.65 1.01
N GLY A 172 38.72 -0.68 1.21
CA GLY A 172 38.72 -1.32 2.52
C GLY A 172 37.36 -1.40 3.25
N GLU A 173 36.25 -1.06 2.60
CA GLU A 173 34.91 -1.21 3.19
C GLU A 173 34.40 -2.66 3.19
N TYR A 174 33.63 -3.02 4.22
CA TYR A 174 32.96 -4.31 4.31
C TYR A 174 31.73 -4.35 3.37
N PRO A 175 31.58 -5.38 2.51
CA PRO A 175 30.53 -5.44 1.48
C PRO A 175 29.10 -5.22 2.01
N ASP A 176 28.77 -5.75 3.19
CA ASP A 176 27.42 -5.66 3.76
C ASP A 176 27.06 -4.24 4.19
N GLN A 177 28.05 -3.47 4.68
CA GLN A 177 27.83 -2.08 5.10
C GLN A 177 27.60 -1.20 3.88
N TYR A 178 28.36 -1.41 2.80
CA TYR A 178 28.17 -0.66 1.56
C TYR A 178 26.82 -0.96 0.90
N LEU A 179 26.38 -2.23 0.89
CA LEU A 179 25.06 -2.60 0.39
C LEU A 179 23.91 -1.90 1.15
N LYS A 180 24.03 -1.76 2.49
CA LYS A 180 23.08 -0.97 3.29
C LYS A 180 23.11 0.52 2.92
N THR A 181 24.29 1.07 2.64
CA THR A 181 24.41 2.45 2.14
C THR A 181 23.73 2.61 0.77
N LEU A 182 23.90 1.66 -0.14
CA LEU A 182 23.21 1.66 -1.44
C LEU A 182 21.69 1.54 -1.29
N GLU A 183 21.20 0.76 -0.33
CA GLU A 183 19.77 0.62 -0.05
C GLU A 183 19.18 1.95 0.43
N GLY A 184 19.89 2.66 1.32
CA GLY A 184 19.53 4.02 1.74
C GLY A 184 19.50 5.01 0.57
N ARG A 185 20.49 4.97 -0.33
CA ARG A 185 20.52 5.82 -1.54
C ARG A 185 19.37 5.51 -2.49
N LEU A 186 19.00 4.24 -2.65
CA LEU A 186 17.84 3.86 -3.43
C LEU A 186 16.55 4.39 -2.81
N GLN A 187 16.39 4.30 -1.47
CA GLN A 187 15.25 4.90 -0.76
C GLN A 187 15.15 6.42 -0.98
N GLU A 188 16.28 7.14 -0.90
CA GLU A 188 16.30 8.58 -1.20
C GLU A 188 15.91 8.87 -2.65
N THR A 189 16.32 8.00 -3.57
CA THR A 189 15.97 8.14 -5.00
C THR A 189 14.49 7.87 -5.23
N LEU A 190 13.90 6.87 -4.57
CA LEU A 190 12.46 6.61 -4.55
C LEU A 190 11.68 7.84 -4.06
N LEU A 191 12.09 8.42 -2.93
CA LEU A 191 11.46 9.62 -2.36
C LEU A 191 11.56 10.83 -3.31
N LYS A 192 12.71 11.03 -3.98
CA LYS A 192 12.88 12.07 -5.02
C LYS A 192 11.91 11.88 -6.19
N HIS A 193 11.57 10.65 -6.53
CA HIS A 193 10.58 10.29 -7.54
C HIS A 193 9.16 10.21 -6.98
N LYS A 194 8.92 10.75 -5.78
CA LYS A 194 7.60 10.83 -5.16
C LYS A 194 6.94 9.45 -4.99
N ILE A 195 7.74 8.46 -4.62
CA ILE A 195 7.28 7.11 -4.25
C ILE A 195 7.95 6.68 -2.95
N PHE A 196 7.14 6.22 -2.01
CA PHE A 196 7.60 5.66 -0.75
C PHE A 196 7.29 4.16 -0.71
N LEU A 197 8.35 3.37 -0.55
CA LEU A 197 8.30 1.93 -0.28
C LEU A 197 8.91 1.67 1.11
N ALA A 198 8.51 0.56 1.74
CA ALA A 198 9.05 0.17 3.03
C ALA A 198 10.35 -0.63 2.82
N ILE A 199 11.45 -0.19 3.44
CA ILE A 199 12.74 -0.88 3.35
C ILE A 199 12.68 -2.16 4.20
N GLY A 200 13.25 -3.27 3.70
CA GLY A 200 13.28 -4.55 4.42
C GLY A 200 13.98 -4.48 5.78
N ALA A 201 15.03 -3.67 5.90
CA ALA A 201 15.75 -3.44 7.15
C ALA A 201 14.84 -2.96 8.30
N ASP A 202 13.82 -2.14 8.02
CA ASP A 202 12.85 -1.67 9.03
C ASP A 202 11.99 -2.81 9.60
N PHE A 203 11.95 -3.96 8.92
CA PHE A 203 11.23 -5.17 9.31
C PHE A 203 12.15 -6.34 9.67
N GLY A 204 13.45 -6.08 9.83
CA GLY A 204 14.44 -7.09 10.24
C GLY A 204 14.97 -7.98 9.11
N SER A 205 14.89 -7.55 7.85
CA SER A 205 15.59 -8.23 6.75
C SER A 205 17.10 -8.02 6.87
N ASP A 206 17.86 -9.11 6.84
CA ASP A 206 19.33 -9.08 6.78
C ASP A 206 19.86 -8.97 5.34
N VAL A 207 18.97 -9.02 4.34
CA VAL A 207 19.33 -8.97 2.91
C VAL A 207 18.97 -7.59 2.36
N PRO A 208 19.97 -6.74 2.01
CA PRO A 208 19.72 -5.45 1.39
C PRO A 208 19.11 -5.55 -0.01
N GLY A 209 18.32 -4.55 -0.39
CA GLY A 209 17.69 -4.46 -1.71
C GLY A 209 16.25 -4.97 -1.74
N TRP A 210 15.76 -5.52 -0.63
CA TRP A 210 14.38 -6.00 -0.51
C TRP A 210 13.47 -4.90 0.04
N PHE A 211 12.40 -4.63 -0.69
CA PHE A 211 11.39 -3.61 -0.34
C PHE A 211 10.01 -4.23 -0.29
N ARG A 212 9.18 -3.70 0.62
CA ARG A 212 7.78 -4.06 0.73
C ARG A 212 6.94 -3.12 -0.10
N ILE A 213 6.16 -3.68 -1.03
CA ILE A 213 5.20 -2.96 -1.87
C ILE A 213 3.80 -3.39 -1.47
N VAL A 214 3.02 -2.47 -0.93
CA VAL A 214 1.62 -2.66 -0.57
C VAL A 214 0.78 -2.47 -1.84
N PHE A 215 0.01 -3.50 -2.20
CA PHE A 215 -0.84 -3.50 -3.40
C PHE A 215 -2.31 -3.18 -3.09
N ALA A 216 -2.63 -2.95 -1.81
CA ALA A 216 -3.99 -2.70 -1.33
C ALA A 216 -4.46 -1.25 -1.50
N HIS A 217 -4.30 -0.71 -2.71
CA HIS A 217 -4.68 0.65 -3.08
C HIS A 217 -5.60 0.71 -4.30
N GLU A 218 -6.28 1.85 -4.49
CA GLU A 218 -7.03 2.13 -5.72
C GLU A 218 -6.10 1.98 -6.95
N LYS A 219 -6.68 1.51 -8.07
CA LYS A 219 -5.95 1.09 -9.27
C LYS A 219 -5.06 2.18 -9.85
N THR A 220 -5.54 3.43 -9.97
CA THR A 220 -4.75 4.55 -10.51
C THR A 220 -3.59 4.89 -9.59
N TYR A 221 -3.83 4.89 -8.29
CA TYR A 221 -2.80 5.10 -7.27
C TYR A 221 -1.70 4.04 -7.33
N LEU A 222 -2.09 2.77 -7.36
CA LEU A 222 -1.17 1.64 -7.47
C LEU A 222 -0.35 1.71 -8.76
N THR A 223 -1.00 1.95 -9.90
CA THR A 223 -0.33 1.99 -11.20
C THR A 223 0.71 3.11 -11.26
N LEU A 224 0.35 4.32 -10.82
CA LEU A 224 1.27 5.45 -10.79
C LEU A 224 2.44 5.21 -9.83
N GLY A 225 2.21 4.55 -8.69
CA GLY A 225 3.27 4.19 -7.74
C GLY A 225 4.29 3.21 -8.33
N LEU A 226 3.80 2.20 -9.06
CA LEU A 226 4.64 1.22 -9.75
C LEU A 226 5.47 1.87 -10.87
N GLU A 227 4.88 2.76 -11.67
CA GLU A 227 5.60 3.52 -12.69
C GLU A 227 6.71 4.41 -12.11
N ARG A 228 6.42 5.12 -11.00
CA ARG A 228 7.41 5.94 -10.29
C ARG A 228 8.55 5.10 -9.71
N THR A 229 8.24 3.88 -9.26
CA THR A 229 9.25 2.93 -8.76
C THR A 229 10.27 2.60 -9.84
N VAL A 230 9.83 2.24 -11.05
CA VAL A 230 10.74 1.91 -12.16
C VAL A 230 11.59 3.12 -12.55
N LYS A 231 10.97 4.30 -12.68
CA LYS A 231 11.71 5.55 -12.98
C LYS A 231 12.80 5.84 -11.94
N ALA A 232 12.51 5.58 -10.66
CA ALA A 232 13.48 5.74 -9.58
C ALA A 232 14.64 4.73 -9.68
N ILE A 233 14.37 3.46 -10.00
CA ILE A 233 15.39 2.43 -10.19
C ILE A 233 16.30 2.79 -11.37
N GLU A 234 15.74 3.26 -12.48
CA GLU A 234 16.51 3.73 -13.64
C GLU A 234 17.38 4.95 -13.30
N ALA A 235 16.85 5.90 -12.54
CA ALA A 235 17.62 7.06 -12.08
C ALA A 235 18.75 6.66 -11.13
N PHE A 236 18.49 5.71 -10.24
CA PHE A 236 19.50 5.14 -9.35
C PHE A 236 20.60 4.42 -10.15
N CYS A 237 20.22 3.62 -11.15
CA CYS A 237 21.16 2.97 -12.06
C CYS A 237 22.11 3.97 -12.72
N ARG A 238 21.57 5.04 -13.31
CA ARG A 238 22.36 6.13 -13.92
C ARG A 238 23.29 6.82 -12.92
N ALA A 239 22.84 7.00 -11.68
CA ALA A 239 23.66 7.62 -10.63
C ALA A 239 24.86 6.73 -10.24
N LEU A 240 24.67 5.40 -10.19
CA LEU A 240 25.77 4.45 -9.95
C LEU A 240 26.82 4.46 -11.07
N GLU A 241 26.41 4.76 -12.31
CA GLU A 241 27.31 4.90 -13.45
C GLU A 241 28.03 6.26 -13.48
N GLY A 242 27.35 7.31 -13.00
CA GLY A 242 27.83 8.70 -12.96
C GLY A 242 28.85 9.03 -11.87
N ASP A 243 28.93 8.24 -10.79
CA ASP A 243 29.94 8.37 -9.71
C ASP A 243 31.40 8.07 -10.18
N LYS A 244 31.62 7.91 -11.48
CA LYS A 244 32.92 7.62 -12.11
C LYS A 244 33.66 8.85 -12.66
N ARG A 245 33.39 10.07 -12.20
CA ARG A 245 34.09 11.28 -12.64
C ARG A 245 34.69 12.06 -11.49
#